data_AF-A0A948SCQ6-F1
#
_entry.id   AF-A0A948SCQ6-F1
#
_cell.length_a   1.000
_cell.length_b   1.000
_cell.length_c   1.000
_cell.angle_alpha   90.00
_cell.angle_beta   90.00
_cell.angle_gamma   90.00
#
_symmetry.space_group_name_H-M   'P 1'
#
loop_
_entity.id
_entity.type
_entity.pdbx_description
1 polymer ?
#
loop_
_entity_poly.entity_id
_entity_poly.type
_entity_poly.pdbx_seq_one_letter_code
_entity_poly.pdbx_strand_id
1 'polypeptide(L)'
;MSIKFSDRLLDELPDALIVADLKGVIRVWNTRAEELFKFSKAAVIGESLDLIIPENLRKSHWAGFCRAISSGKVKFNGKPVRTKALLGDGGLSYVNITFSLSHDEEGNTIGVAALARVAPKE
;
A
#
# COMPACT_ATOMS: atom_id res chain seq x y z
N MET A 1 0.08 -5.24 -28.43
CA MET A 1 0.43 -4.70 -27.09
C MET A 1 0.40 -5.87 -26.12
N SER A 2 1.56 -6.43 -25.77
CA SER A 2 1.60 -7.58 -24.84
C SER A 2 1.41 -7.03 -23.43
N ILE A 3 0.18 -7.09 -22.91
CA ILE A 3 -0.03 -6.97 -21.47
C ILE A 3 0.77 -8.12 -20.85
N LYS A 4 1.76 -7.81 -20.01
CA LYS A 4 2.57 -8.85 -19.37
C LYS A 4 1.65 -9.65 -18.46
N PHE A 5 1.74 -10.98 -18.53
CA PHE A 5 0.91 -11.91 -17.73
C PHE A 5 0.89 -11.55 -16.23
N SER A 6 2.02 -11.09 -15.70
CA SER A 6 2.17 -10.56 -14.34
C SER A 6 1.18 -9.43 -14.02
N ASP A 7 1.03 -8.46 -14.91
CA ASP A 7 0.24 -7.25 -14.64
C ASP A 7 -1.24 -7.62 -14.51
N ARG A 8 -1.73 -8.55 -15.35
CA ARG A 8 -3.08 -9.10 -15.21
C ARG A 8 -3.28 -9.81 -13.89
N LEU A 9 -2.34 -10.66 -13.48
CA LEU A 9 -2.47 -11.37 -12.21
C LEU A 9 -2.55 -10.41 -11.03
N LEU A 10 -1.79 -9.31 -11.04
CA LEU A 10 -1.84 -8.29 -10.00
C LEU A 10 -3.18 -7.56 -9.97
N ASP A 11 -3.77 -7.26 -11.13
CA ASP A 11 -5.08 -6.61 -11.25
C ASP A 11 -6.25 -7.55 -10.89
N GLU A 12 -6.08 -8.85 -11.07
CA GLU A 12 -7.08 -9.88 -10.73
C GLU A 12 -7.00 -10.35 -9.26
N LEU A 13 -6.01 -9.91 -8.48
CA LEU A 13 -5.95 -10.20 -7.06
C LEU A 13 -7.24 -9.76 -6.35
N PRO A 14 -7.74 -10.52 -5.36
CA PRO A 14 -8.93 -10.14 -4.60
C PRO A 14 -8.69 -8.97 -3.64
N ASP A 15 -7.42 -8.67 -3.34
CA ASP A 15 -7.00 -7.64 -2.39
C ASP A 15 -6.51 -6.38 -3.11
N ALA A 16 -6.72 -5.23 -2.48
CA ALA A 16 -6.09 -3.99 -2.90
C ALA A 16 -4.58 -4.12 -2.70
N LEU A 17 -3.82 -4.05 -3.79
CA LEU A 17 -2.36 -4.07 -3.78
C LEU A 17 -1.81 -2.67 -3.97
N ILE A 18 -0.96 -2.28 -3.03
CA ILE A 18 -0.21 -1.03 -3.04
C ILE A 18 1.26 -1.38 -2.90
N VAL A 19 2.11 -0.91 -3.81
CA VAL A 19 3.56 -1.01 -3.66
C VAL A 19 4.16 0.37 -3.75
N ALA A 20 5.00 0.71 -2.78
CA ALA A 20 5.75 1.96 -2.77
C ALA A 20 7.26 1.68 -2.73
N ASP A 21 8.03 2.56 -3.37
CA ASP A 21 9.49 2.52 -3.28
C ASP A 21 9.99 2.99 -1.90
N LEU A 22 11.30 3.01 -1.70
CA LEU A 22 11.93 3.40 -0.42
C LEU A 22 11.65 4.85 0.02
N LYS A 23 11.16 5.70 -0.88
CA LYS A 23 10.74 7.09 -0.57
C LYS A 23 9.23 7.17 -0.29
N GLY A 24 8.54 6.04 -0.32
CA GLY A 24 7.09 5.95 -0.18
C GLY A 24 6.33 6.51 -1.39
N VAL A 25 6.96 6.55 -2.57
CA VAL A 25 6.29 6.88 -3.82
C VAL A 25 5.59 5.63 -4.36
N ILE A 26 4.30 5.75 -4.67
CA ILE A 26 3.47 4.64 -5.15
C ILE A 26 3.91 4.25 -6.56
N ARG A 27 4.25 2.96 -6.73
CA ARG A 27 4.72 2.35 -7.98
C ARG A 27 3.77 1.29 -8.53
N VAL A 28 3.00 0.64 -7.67
CA VAL A 28 1.97 -0.31 -8.08
C VAL A 28 0.67 0.01 -7.38
N TRP A 29 -0.40 -0.02 -8.17
CA TRP A 29 -1.76 0.21 -7.76
C TRP A 29 -2.65 -0.62 -8.66
N ASN A 30 -3.34 -1.61 -8.09
CA ASN A 30 -4.19 -2.53 -8.86
C ASN A 30 -5.66 -2.08 -8.86
N THR A 31 -6.48 -2.73 -9.68
CA THR A 31 -7.92 -2.44 -9.80
C THR A 31 -8.64 -2.44 -8.45
N ARG A 32 -8.32 -3.37 -7.55
CA ARG A 32 -8.92 -3.42 -6.21
C ARG A 32 -8.53 -2.24 -5.33
N ALA A 33 -7.32 -1.71 -5.49
CA ALA A 33 -6.91 -0.49 -4.80
C ALA A 33 -7.67 0.73 -5.31
N GLU A 34 -7.94 0.82 -6.63
CA GLU A 34 -8.79 1.89 -7.17
C GLU A 34 -10.18 1.87 -6.56
N GLU A 35 -10.81 0.70 -6.52
CA GLU A 35 -12.14 0.51 -5.95
C GLU A 35 -12.18 0.84 -4.45
N LEU A 36 -11.19 0.35 -3.68
CA LEU A 36 -11.16 0.52 -2.22
C LEU A 36 -10.92 1.98 -1.84
N PHE A 37 -9.86 2.58 -2.37
CA PHE A 37 -9.43 3.92 -1.97
C PHE A 37 -10.07 5.03 -2.81
N LYS A 38 -10.83 4.69 -3.86
CA LYS A 38 -11.52 5.63 -4.76
C LYS A 38 -10.58 6.60 -5.49
N PHE A 39 -9.36 6.15 -5.75
CA PHE A 39 -8.39 6.88 -6.57
C PHE A 39 -8.05 6.07 -7.81
N SER A 40 -8.05 6.69 -8.98
CA SER A 40 -7.56 6.02 -10.18
C SER A 40 -6.04 5.83 -10.11
N LYS A 41 -5.55 4.74 -10.71
CA LYS A 41 -4.13 4.42 -10.88
C LYS A 41 -3.39 5.59 -11.49
N ALA A 42 -3.95 6.21 -12.52
CA ALA A 42 -3.36 7.36 -13.19
C ALA A 42 -3.16 8.57 -12.25
N ALA A 43 -4.00 8.73 -11.23
CA ALA A 43 -3.90 9.83 -10.27
C ALA A 43 -2.93 9.56 -9.11
N VAL A 44 -2.51 8.30 -8.89
CA VAL A 44 -1.71 7.92 -7.71
C VAL A 44 -0.33 7.40 -8.03
N ILE A 45 -0.11 6.86 -9.24
CA ILE A 45 1.23 6.40 -9.62
C ILE A 45 2.17 7.61 -9.67
N GLY A 46 3.28 7.53 -8.93
CA GLY A 46 4.23 8.64 -8.79
C GLY A 46 3.94 9.56 -7.61
N GLU A 47 2.81 9.41 -6.93
CA GLU A 47 2.44 10.19 -5.74
C GLU A 47 2.92 9.55 -4.44
N SER A 48 2.93 10.35 -3.37
CA SER A 48 3.25 9.89 -2.01
C SER A 48 2.12 9.06 -1.41
N LEU A 49 2.48 8.08 -0.56
CA LEU A 49 1.54 7.36 0.31
C LEU A 49 0.67 8.29 1.17
N ASP A 50 1.11 9.52 1.44
CA ASP A 50 0.33 10.53 2.19
C ASP A 50 -1.07 10.79 1.62
N LEU A 51 -1.27 10.52 0.33
CA LEU A 51 -2.54 10.65 -0.38
C LEU A 51 -3.64 9.76 0.20
N ILE A 52 -3.30 8.58 0.74
CA ILE A 52 -4.24 7.63 1.35
C ILE A 52 -4.13 7.58 2.88
N ILE A 53 -3.26 8.40 3.48
CA ILE A 53 -3.01 8.42 4.93
C ILE A 53 -3.61 9.70 5.51
N PRO A 54 -4.57 9.58 6.46
CA PRO A 54 -5.08 10.74 7.19
C PRO A 54 -3.95 11.55 7.82
N GLU A 55 -4.03 12.88 7.74
CA GLU A 55 -2.92 13.78 8.13
C GLU A 55 -2.41 13.52 9.56
N ASN A 56 -3.33 13.31 10.50
CA ASN A 56 -3.01 13.00 11.90
C ASN A 56 -2.29 11.66 12.12
N LEU A 57 -2.30 10.76 11.12
CA LEU A 57 -1.62 9.46 11.15
C LEU A 57 -0.29 9.44 10.37
N ARG A 58 0.02 10.46 9.56
CA ARG A 58 1.23 10.48 8.71
C ARG A 58 2.51 10.33 9.51
N LYS A 59 2.66 11.07 10.61
CA LYS A 59 3.87 11.02 11.45
C LYS A 59 4.15 9.60 11.98
N SER A 60 3.13 8.91 12.48
CA SER A 60 3.28 7.55 13.02
C SER A 60 3.48 6.51 11.92
N HIS A 61 2.81 6.70 10.77
CA HIS A 61 3.03 5.89 9.57
C HIS A 61 4.49 5.95 9.12
N TRP A 62 5.03 7.15 8.86
CA TRP A 62 6.40 7.32 8.36
C TRP A 62 7.46 6.83 9.34
N ALA A 63 7.25 7.01 10.64
CA ALA A 63 8.12 6.42 11.65
C ALA A 63 8.13 4.87 11.59
N GLY A 64 6.98 4.25 11.30
CA GLY A 64 6.88 2.82 11.09
C GLY A 64 7.50 2.36 9.76
N PHE A 65 7.27 3.12 8.69
CA PHE A 65 7.79 2.87 7.35
C PHE A 65 9.33 2.89 7.33
N CYS A 66 9.95 3.96 7.82
CA CYS A 66 11.39 4.09 7.89
C CYS A 66 12.03 3.01 8.76
N ARG A 67 11.39 2.67 9.89
CA ARG A 67 11.86 1.59 10.77
C ARG A 67 11.78 0.23 10.08
N ALA A 68 10.73 -0.04 9.31
CA ALA A 68 10.58 -1.31 8.61
C ALA A 68 11.71 -1.50 7.60
N ILE A 69 12.00 -0.46 6.80
CA ILE A 69 13.11 -0.46 5.84
C ILE A 69 14.45 -0.63 6.57
N SER A 70 14.74 0.18 7.59
CA SER A 70 16.05 0.16 8.25
C SER A 70 16.34 -1.13 9.02
N SER A 71 15.30 -1.82 9.50
CA SER A 71 15.45 -3.05 10.29
C SER A 71 15.25 -4.33 9.49
N GLY A 72 14.83 -4.23 8.22
CA GLY A 72 14.43 -5.39 7.42
C GLY A 72 13.21 -6.14 7.96
N LYS A 73 12.42 -5.52 8.85
CA LYS A 73 11.31 -6.17 9.56
C LYS A 73 10.06 -5.30 9.57
N VAL A 74 8.96 -5.83 9.05
CA VAL A 74 7.64 -5.19 9.15
C VAL A 74 7.05 -5.32 10.56
N LYS A 75 6.28 -4.32 10.96
CA LYS A 75 5.56 -4.33 12.24
C LYS A 75 4.52 -5.47 12.24
N PHE A 76 4.22 -6.00 13.43
CA PHE A 76 3.26 -7.09 13.65
C PHE A 76 3.58 -8.40 12.91
N ASN A 77 4.81 -8.60 12.44
CA ASN A 77 5.24 -9.78 11.70
C ASN A 77 4.32 -10.10 10.50
N GLY A 78 3.86 -9.05 9.80
CA GLY A 78 2.97 -9.20 8.64
C GLY A 78 1.51 -9.50 8.98
N LYS A 79 1.13 -9.52 10.27
CA LYS A 79 -0.28 -9.66 10.67
C LYS A 79 -1.08 -8.42 10.25
N PRO A 80 -2.36 -8.57 9.87
CA PRO A 80 -3.21 -7.45 9.51
C PRO A 80 -3.35 -6.46 10.65
N VAL A 81 -3.28 -5.18 10.33
CA VAL A 81 -3.52 -4.06 11.23
C VAL A 81 -4.76 -3.33 10.77
N ARG A 82 -5.69 -3.09 11.68
CA ARG A 82 -6.83 -2.20 11.41
C ARG A 82 -6.37 -0.75 11.52
N THR A 83 -6.53 0.03 10.46
CA THR A 83 -6.20 1.47 10.44
C THR A 83 -7.22 2.25 9.62
N LYS A 84 -7.20 3.58 9.72
CA LYS A 84 -7.99 4.47 8.86
C LYS A 84 -7.21 4.83 7.60
N ALA A 85 -7.89 4.81 6.47
CA ALA A 85 -7.42 5.31 5.19
C ALA A 85 -8.25 6.54 4.76
N LEU A 86 -7.59 7.48 4.09
CA LEU A 86 -8.21 8.58 3.37
C LEU A 86 -8.57 8.11 1.96
N LEU A 87 -9.78 8.42 1.52
CA LEU A 87 -10.31 8.06 0.20
C LEU A 87 -10.29 9.26 -0.75
N GLY A 88 -10.37 9.00 -2.06
CA GLY A 88 -10.34 10.04 -3.10
C GLY A 88 -11.50 11.02 -3.10
N ASP A 89 -12.61 10.67 -2.45
CA ASP A 89 -13.74 11.56 -2.21
C ASP A 89 -13.61 12.40 -0.92
N GLY A 90 -12.46 12.32 -0.23
CA GLY A 90 -12.22 12.96 1.07
C GLY A 90 -12.79 12.18 2.26
N GLY A 91 -13.45 11.05 2.01
CA GLY A 91 -13.98 10.18 3.06
C GLY A 91 -12.90 9.40 3.81
N LEU A 92 -13.31 8.77 4.91
CA LEU A 92 -12.46 7.86 5.68
C LEU A 92 -13.05 6.45 5.67
N SER A 93 -12.21 5.44 5.50
CA SER A 93 -12.58 4.03 5.65
C SER A 93 -11.63 3.32 6.61
N TYR A 94 -12.14 2.36 7.38
CA TYR A 94 -11.28 1.44 8.10
C TYR A 94 -10.86 0.31 7.16
N VAL A 95 -9.57 0.01 7.19
CA VAL A 95 -8.97 -1.06 6.39
C VAL A 95 -8.15 -1.98 7.27
N ASN A 96 -8.16 -3.26 6.94
CA ASN A 96 -7.19 -4.22 7.44
C ASN A 96 -6.05 -4.30 6.44
N ILE A 97 -4.85 -3.92 6.86
CA ILE A 97 -3.67 -3.85 5.99
C ILE A 97 -2.55 -4.73 6.52
N THR A 98 -1.95 -5.54 5.64
CA THR A 98 -0.69 -6.26 5.89
C THR A 98 0.43 -5.60 5.10
N PHE A 99 1.65 -5.72 5.59
CA PHE A 99 2.84 -5.15 4.95
C PHE A 99 3.89 -6.22 4.75
N SER A 100 4.64 -6.13 3.65
CA SER A 100 5.85 -6.92 3.40
C SER A 100 6.93 -6.04 2.78
N LEU A 101 8.19 -6.41 2.98
CA LEU A 101 9.32 -5.79 2.30
C LEU A 101 9.58 -6.53 0.99
N SER A 102 9.78 -5.76 -0.08
CA SER A 102 10.19 -6.29 -1.37
C SER A 102 11.70 -6.15 -1.51
N HIS A 103 12.34 -7.17 -2.08
CA HIS A 103 13.79 -7.24 -2.27
C HIS A 103 14.13 -7.45 -3.74
N ASP A 104 15.31 -6.97 -4.15
CA ASP A 104 15.92 -7.35 -5.43
C ASP A 104 16.59 -8.74 -5.35
N GLU A 105 17.22 -9.16 -6.45
CA GLU A 105 17.92 -10.44 -6.55
C GLU A 105 19.15 -10.53 -5.63
N GLU A 106 19.70 -9.39 -5.20
CA GLU A 106 20.84 -9.29 -4.30
C GLU A 106 20.40 -9.30 -2.81
N GLY A 107 19.09 -9.25 -2.55
CA GLY A 107 18.51 -9.21 -1.21
C GLY A 107 18.40 -7.81 -0.61
N ASN A 108 18.66 -6.75 -1.37
CA ASN A 108 18.48 -5.38 -0.91
C ASN A 108 16.98 -5.03 -0.90
N THR A 109 16.51 -4.36 0.15
CA THR A 109 15.13 -3.86 0.18
C THR A 109 14.95 -2.78 -0.88
N ILE A 110 13.98 -2.96 -1.78
CA ILE A 110 13.66 -2.01 -2.87
C ILE A 110 12.32 -1.30 -2.66
N GLY A 111 11.49 -1.77 -1.73
CA GLY A 111 10.19 -1.16 -1.47
C GLY A 111 9.37 -1.87 -0.41
N VAL A 112 8.16 -1.37 -0.21
CA VAL A 112 7.15 -1.91 0.70
C VAL A 112 5.91 -2.25 -0.10
N ALA A 113 5.46 -3.49 -0.01
CA ALA A 113 4.17 -3.93 -0.53
C ALA A 113 3.15 -3.99 0.61
N ALA A 114 1.90 -3.68 0.29
CA ALA A 114 0.79 -3.75 1.20
C ALA A 114 -0.44 -4.37 0.52
N LEU A 115 -1.13 -5.25 1.26
CA LEU A 115 -2.43 -5.77 0.87
C LEU A 115 -3.49 -5.22 1.81
N ALA A 116 -4.54 -4.62 1.26
CA ALA A 116 -5.60 -4.00 2.02
C ALA A 116 -6.97 -4.61 1.69
N ARG A 117 -7.80 -4.71 2.72
CA ARG A 117 -9.24 -5.02 2.63
C ARG A 117 -10.03 -4.03 3.44
N VAL A 118 -11.27 -3.76 3.04
CA VAL A 118 -12.22 -3.03 3.88
C VAL A 118 -12.40 -3.78 5.20
N ALA A 119 -12.24 -3.10 6.32
CA ALA A 119 -12.53 -3.67 7.62
C ALA A 119 -14.06 -3.65 7.83
N PRO A 120 -14.66 -4.73 8.34
CA PRO A 120 -16.07 -4.75 8.68
C PRO A 120 -16.41 -3.62 9.66
N LYS A 121 -17.62 -3.07 9.53
CA LYS A 121 -18.22 -2.22 10.56
C LYS A 121 -18.57 -3.14 11.73
N GLU A 122 -18.02 -2.85 12.90
CA GLU A 122 -18.39 -3.54 14.16
C GLU A 122 -19.84 -3.26 14.52
#